data_AF-A0A8B7P1P1-F1
#
_entry.id   AF-A0A8B7P1P1-F1
#
_cell.length_a   1.000
_cell.length_b   1.000
_cell.length_c   1.000
_cell.angle_alpha   90.00
_cell.angle_beta   90.00
_cell.angle_gamma   90.00
#
_symmetry.space_group_name_H-M   'P 1'
#
loop_
_entity.id
_entity.type
_entity.pdbx_description
1 polymer ?
#
loop_
_entity_poly.entity_id
_entity_poly.type
_entity_poly.pdbx_seq_one_letter_code
_entity_poly.pdbx_strand_id
1 'polypeptide(L)'
;MVEASEAFLLHAQDLAQVAQHQARLGAKCAQHGVPHQPQMFEVQPGPQYLVALEEATWRFTEPLACLDALFCTYHVLGLTYQPACRNTWVLVQRLLYDIEATDDRLAPCVSVLVNELSASPTCST
;
A
#
# COMPACT_ATOMS: atom_id res chain seq x y z
N MET A 1 16.50 -5.56 13.88
CA MET A 1 15.04 -5.43 13.84
C MET A 1 14.55 -6.27 12.67
N VAL A 2 13.87 -7.39 12.91
CA VAL A 2 13.26 -8.17 11.83
C VAL A 2 11.90 -7.54 11.57
N GLU A 3 11.88 -6.45 10.81
CA GLU A 3 10.61 -5.95 10.28
C GLU A 3 10.11 -6.99 9.28
N ALA A 4 8.83 -7.36 9.39
CA ALA A 4 8.15 -8.10 8.37
C ALA A 4 8.13 -7.24 7.09
N SER A 5 9.15 -7.39 6.24
CA SER A 5 9.19 -6.80 4.91
C SER A 5 8.12 -7.50 4.06
N GLU A 6 6.88 -7.02 4.16
CA GLU A 6 5.77 -7.51 3.38
C GLU A 6 5.32 -6.42 2.40
N ALA A 7 4.83 -6.84 1.23
CA ALA A 7 4.27 -5.92 0.26
C ALA A 7 2.94 -5.37 0.81
N PHE A 8 2.60 -4.13 0.46
CA PHE A 8 1.28 -3.58 0.79
C PHE A 8 0.20 -4.00 -0.20
N LEU A 9 0.56 -4.57 -1.36
CA LEU A 9 -0.36 -5.11 -2.37
C LEU A 9 -0.17 -6.62 -2.48
N LEU A 10 -1.26 -7.36 -2.31
CA LEU A 10 -1.28 -8.82 -2.30
C LEU A 10 -2.37 -9.35 -3.22
N HIS A 11 -2.18 -10.58 -3.68
CA HIS A 11 -3.18 -11.31 -4.47
C HIS A 11 -3.74 -12.46 -3.62
N ALA A 12 -5.05 -12.64 -3.62
CA ALA A 12 -5.75 -13.70 -2.90
C ALA A 12 -6.79 -14.39 -3.79
N GLN A 13 -6.92 -15.72 -3.65
CA GLN A 13 -7.88 -16.48 -4.46
C GLN A 13 -9.32 -16.35 -3.95
N ASP A 14 -9.50 -15.97 -2.68
CA ASP A 14 -10.78 -15.80 -2.03
C ASP A 14 -10.61 -14.97 -0.73
N LEU A 15 -11.73 -14.65 -0.09
CA LEU A 15 -11.76 -13.92 1.18
C LEU A 15 -11.21 -14.73 2.37
N ALA A 16 -11.20 -16.07 2.29
CA ALA A 16 -10.67 -16.90 3.36
C ALA A 16 -9.14 -16.79 3.43
N GLN A 17 -8.47 -16.70 2.28
CA GLN A 17 -7.03 -16.42 2.22
C GLN A 17 -6.67 -15.06 2.81
N VAL A 18 -7.49 -14.03 2.55
CA VAL A 18 -7.30 -12.70 3.16
C VAL A 18 -7.40 -12.79 4.68
N ALA A 19 -8.45 -13.44 5.21
CA ALA A 19 -8.63 -13.62 6.65
C ALA A 19 -7.48 -14.42 7.29
N GLN A 20 -7.04 -15.51 6.65
CA GLN A 20 -5.90 -16.31 7.11
C GLN A 20 -4.60 -15.49 7.12
N HIS A 21 -4.39 -14.66 6.09
CA HIS A 21 -3.24 -13.78 6.01
C HIS A 21 -3.24 -12.77 7.16
N GLN A 22 -4.37 -12.07 7.37
CA GLN A 22 -4.53 -11.08 8.44
C GLN A 22 -4.35 -11.71 9.82
N ALA A 23 -4.88 -12.90 10.08
CA ALA A 23 -4.69 -13.60 11.34
C ALA A 23 -3.20 -13.96 11.59
N ARG A 24 -2.51 -14.45 10.56
CA ARG A 24 -1.07 -14.77 10.64
C ARG A 24 -0.23 -13.52 10.87
N LEU A 25 -0.53 -12.44 10.15
CA LEU A 25 0.18 -11.17 10.29
C LEU A 25 -0.07 -10.55 11.67
N GLY A 26 -1.32 -10.55 12.15
CA GLY A 26 -1.67 -10.10 13.49
C GLY A 26 -0.92 -10.87 14.59
N ALA A 27 -0.84 -12.20 14.48
CA ALA A 27 -0.06 -13.01 15.43
C ALA A 27 1.44 -12.66 15.42
N LYS A 28 2.02 -12.45 14.23
CA LYS A 28 3.42 -12.04 14.05
C LYS A 28 3.67 -10.64 14.61
N CYS A 29 2.77 -9.69 14.34
CA CYS A 29 2.82 -8.33 14.85
C CYS A 29 2.77 -8.32 16.39
N ALA A 30 1.83 -9.07 16.98
CA ALA A 30 1.71 -9.23 18.42
C ALA A 30 2.96 -9.85 19.06
N GLN A 31 3.53 -10.88 18.42
CA GLN A 31 4.76 -11.53 18.90
C GLN A 31 5.96 -10.57 18.93
N HIS A 32 6.05 -9.66 17.97
CA HIS A 32 7.19 -8.74 17.82
C HIS A 32 6.93 -7.33 18.36
N GLY A 33 5.74 -7.06 18.90
CA GLY A 33 5.37 -5.73 19.40
C GLY A 33 5.38 -4.64 18.33
N VAL A 34 5.09 -5.01 17.08
CA VAL A 34 5.06 -4.08 15.94
C VAL A 34 3.61 -3.82 15.50
N PRO A 35 3.27 -2.60 15.04
CA PRO A 35 1.92 -2.29 14.61
C PRO A 35 1.53 -3.07 13.36
N HIS A 36 0.27 -3.53 13.31
CA HIS A 36 -0.32 -4.10 12.11
C HIS A 36 -0.51 -2.98 11.06
N GLN A 37 0.03 -3.19 9.86
CA GLN A 37 -0.08 -2.23 8.77
C GLN A 37 -1.24 -2.61 7.86
N PRO A 38 -1.98 -1.64 7.29
CA PRO A 38 -3.06 -1.93 6.36
C PRO A 38 -2.48 -2.46 5.05
N GLN A 39 -3.20 -3.37 4.40
CA GLN A 39 -2.79 -4.00 3.15
C GLN A 39 -3.93 -3.97 2.13
N MET A 40 -3.58 -3.73 0.87
CA MET A 40 -4.45 -3.89 -0.28
C MET A 40 -4.40 -5.33 -0.80
N PHE A 41 -5.57 -5.89 -1.13
CA PHE A 41 -5.71 -7.19 -1.76
C PHE A 41 -6.46 -7.06 -3.08
N GLU A 42 -6.02 -7.77 -4.10
CA GLU A 42 -6.83 -8.16 -5.24
C GLU A 42 -7.35 -9.58 -4.99
N VAL A 43 -8.68 -9.78 -5.07
CA VAL A 43 -9.34 -11.04 -4.72
C VAL A 43 -10.11 -11.62 -5.90
N GLN A 44 -9.86 -12.89 -6.20
CA GLN A 44 -10.58 -13.66 -7.22
C GLN A 44 -11.80 -14.42 -6.65
N PRO A 45 -12.73 -14.90 -7.51
CA PRO A 45 -12.91 -14.52 -8.90
C PRO A 45 -13.55 -13.12 -9.02
N GLY A 46 -12.96 -12.26 -9.86
CA GLY A 46 -13.46 -10.92 -10.19
C GLY A 46 -12.53 -9.78 -9.77
N PRO A 47 -12.78 -8.54 -10.22
CA PRO A 47 -11.99 -7.38 -9.81
C PRO A 47 -12.49 -6.87 -8.45
N GLN A 48 -12.32 -7.67 -7.40
CA GLN A 48 -12.58 -7.23 -6.03
C GLN A 48 -11.29 -6.75 -5.41
N TYR A 49 -11.26 -5.47 -5.03
CA TYR A 49 -10.13 -4.91 -4.31
C TYR A 49 -10.53 -4.67 -2.87
N LEU A 50 -9.63 -4.96 -1.94
CA LEU A 50 -9.87 -4.79 -0.51
C LEU A 50 -8.76 -3.98 0.11
N VAL A 51 -9.10 -3.14 1.08
CA VAL A 51 -8.16 -2.72 2.13
C VAL A 51 -8.50 -3.53 3.37
N ALA A 52 -7.52 -4.20 3.96
CA ALA A 52 -7.67 -4.90 5.23
C ALA A 52 -6.70 -4.36 6.27
N LEU A 53 -7.21 -4.18 7.49
CA LEU A 53 -6.44 -3.79 8.67
C LEU A 53 -7.06 -4.48 9.88
N GLU A 54 -6.31 -5.41 10.47
CA GLU A 54 -6.79 -6.20 11.61
C GLU A 54 -8.08 -6.95 11.27
N GLU A 55 -9.17 -6.66 11.98
CA GLU A 55 -10.50 -7.26 11.75
C GLU A 55 -11.34 -6.46 10.74
N ALA A 56 -10.89 -5.27 10.35
CA ALA A 56 -11.61 -4.41 9.42
C ALA A 56 -11.25 -4.75 7.97
N THR A 57 -12.26 -4.77 7.11
CA THR A 57 -12.08 -4.93 5.66
C THR A 57 -13.03 -4.04 4.89
N TRP A 58 -12.48 -3.22 4.00
CA TRP A 58 -13.23 -2.33 3.12
C TRP A 58 -13.12 -2.82 1.69
N ARG A 59 -14.25 -2.83 0.96
CA ARG A 59 -14.32 -3.36 -0.41
C ARG A 59 -14.43 -2.24 -1.43
N PHE A 60 -13.75 -2.42 -2.56
CA PHE A 60 -13.69 -1.48 -3.67
C PHE A 60 -13.83 -2.22 -4.99
N THR A 61 -14.47 -1.57 -5.96
CA THR A 61 -14.61 -2.07 -7.33
C THR A 61 -13.47 -1.63 -8.24
N GLU A 62 -12.79 -0.53 -7.89
CA GLU A 62 -11.70 0.02 -8.67
C GLU A 62 -10.38 -0.04 -7.88
N PRO A 63 -9.26 -0.41 -8.53
CA PRO A 63 -7.97 -0.54 -7.85
C PRO A 63 -7.46 0.82 -7.36
N LEU A 64 -7.71 1.90 -8.11
CA LEU A 64 -7.26 3.25 -7.71
C LEU A 64 -8.02 3.77 -6.49
N ALA A 65 -9.34 3.53 -6.41
CA ALA A 65 -10.11 3.86 -5.22
C ALA A 65 -9.65 3.07 -3.98
N CYS A 66 -9.25 1.81 -4.18
CA CYS A 66 -8.68 0.98 -3.12
C CYS A 66 -7.30 1.51 -2.66
N LEU A 67 -6.43 1.85 -3.61
CA LEU A 67 -5.13 2.44 -3.32
C LEU A 67 -5.27 3.78 -2.59
N ASP A 68 -6.23 4.61 -2.98
CA ASP A 68 -6.51 5.89 -2.34
C ASP A 68 -6.96 5.73 -0.88
N ALA A 69 -7.89 4.81 -0.63
CA ALA A 69 -8.30 4.48 0.72
C ALA A 69 -7.13 3.94 1.56
N LEU A 70 -6.26 3.11 0.97
CA LEU A 70 -5.07 2.61 1.65
C LEU A 70 -4.11 3.75 2.00
N PHE A 71 -3.80 4.63 1.05
CA PHE A 71 -2.92 5.79 1.26
C PHE A 71 -3.46 6.73 2.34
N CYS A 72 -4.76 7.03 2.31
CA CYS A 72 -5.43 7.82 3.33
C CYS A 72 -5.37 7.14 4.71
N THR A 73 -5.56 5.82 4.76
CA THR A 73 -5.48 5.05 6.02
C THR A 73 -4.09 5.17 6.65
N TYR A 74 -3.01 5.08 5.85
CA TYR A 74 -1.65 5.31 6.33
C TYR A 74 -1.48 6.70 6.96
N HIS A 75 -1.99 7.75 6.31
CA HIS A 75 -1.86 9.13 6.77
C HIS A 75 -2.70 9.43 8.01
N VAL A 76 -3.97 9.02 8.03
CA VAL A 76 -4.89 9.25 9.15
C VAL A 76 -4.37 8.56 10.42
N LEU A 77 -3.80 7.37 10.28
CA LEU A 77 -3.25 6.61 11.40
C LEU A 77 -1.79 6.97 11.73
N GLY A 78 -1.17 7.89 10.99
CA GLY A 78 0.22 8.30 11.21
C GLY A 78 1.22 7.15 11.05
N LEU A 79 0.95 6.22 10.13
CA LEU A 79 1.75 5.02 9.94
C LEU A 79 2.98 5.29 9.09
N THR A 80 4.10 4.67 9.46
CA THR A 80 5.34 4.73 8.69
C THR A 80 5.31 3.72 7.55
N TYR A 81 5.73 4.14 6.35
CA TYR A 81 5.93 3.22 5.23
C TYR A 81 6.97 2.16 5.57
N GLN A 82 6.62 0.90 5.37
CA GLN A 82 7.55 -0.20 5.59
C GLN A 82 8.74 -0.08 4.63
N PRO A 83 9.98 -0.36 5.06
CA PRO A 83 11.16 -0.19 4.20
C PRO A 83 11.10 -0.94 2.88
N ALA A 84 10.48 -2.13 2.87
CA ALA A 84 10.31 -2.96 1.69
C ALA A 84 9.53 -2.27 0.56
N CYS A 85 8.57 -1.40 0.90
CA CYS A 85 7.69 -0.72 -0.04
C CYS A 85 7.79 0.80 0.03
N ARG A 86 8.73 1.35 0.81
CA ARG A 86 8.90 2.80 1.01
C ARG A 86 9.05 3.55 -0.31
N ASN A 87 9.86 3.06 -1.23
CA ASN A 87 10.06 3.71 -2.52
C ASN A 87 8.78 3.74 -3.36
N THR A 88 7.97 2.68 -3.31
CA THR A 88 6.67 2.62 -3.98
C THR A 88 5.68 3.60 -3.36
N TRP A 89 5.66 3.71 -2.03
CA TRP A 89 4.82 4.69 -1.35
C TRP A 89 5.21 6.12 -1.67
N VAL A 90 6.51 6.42 -1.68
CA VAL A 90 7.01 7.74 -2.08
C VAL A 90 6.68 8.04 -3.53
N LEU A 91 6.73 7.04 -4.43
CA LEU A 91 6.29 7.19 -5.81
C LEU A 91 4.79 7.54 -5.89
N VAL A 92 3.93 6.82 -5.15
CA VAL A 92 2.49 7.09 -5.08
C VAL A 92 2.22 8.50 -4.54
N GLN A 93 2.87 8.86 -3.44
CA GLN A 93 2.77 10.19 -2.80
C GLN A 93 3.09 11.32 -3.78
N ARG A 94 4.15 11.16 -4.60
CA ARG A 94 4.59 12.16 -5.56
C ARG A 94 3.70 12.21 -6.81
N LEU A 95 3.39 11.06 -7.40
CA LEU A 95 2.69 11.00 -8.67
C LEU A 95 1.19 11.23 -8.56
N LEU A 96 0.55 10.69 -7.52
CA LEU A 96 -0.91 10.74 -7.39
C LEU A 96 -1.39 11.92 -6.55
N TYR A 97 -0.57 12.38 -5.59
CA TYR A 97 -0.98 13.39 -4.61
C TYR A 97 -0.14 14.66 -4.62
N ASP A 98 0.97 14.71 -5.36
CA ASP A 98 1.90 15.86 -5.39
C ASP A 98 2.37 16.29 -3.99
N ILE A 99 2.58 15.32 -3.08
CA ILE A 99 3.01 15.58 -1.71
C ILE A 99 4.54 15.41 -1.61
N GLU A 100 5.21 16.42 -1.07
CA GLU A 100 6.64 16.37 -0.74
C GLU A 100 6.83 16.36 0.78
N ALA A 101 7.46 15.31 1.33
CA ALA A 101 7.84 15.27 2.74
C ALA A 101 9.33 15.62 2.92
N THR A 102 9.66 16.34 4.00
CA THR A 102 11.02 16.82 4.31
C THR A 102 12.05 15.68 4.43
N ASP A 103 11.58 14.48 4.81
CA ASP A 103 12.40 13.27 4.98
C ASP A 103 12.32 12.31 3.78
N ASP A 104 11.78 12.76 2.65
CA ASP A 104 11.80 12.01 1.39
C ASP A 104 13.23 11.91 0.85
N ARG A 105 14.02 10.99 1.42
CA ARG A 105 15.21 10.46 0.75
C ARG A 105 14.73 9.66 -0.46
N LEU A 106 14.56 10.36 -1.57
CA LEU A 106 14.25 9.76 -2.85
C LEU A 106 15.44 8.90 -3.27
N ALA A 107 15.19 7.60 -3.43
CA ALA A 107 16.14 6.77 -4.14
C ALA A 107 16.25 7.29 -5.59
N PRO A 108 17.44 7.32 -6.21
CA PRO A 108 17.61 7.84 -7.57
C PRO A 108 16.64 7.22 -8.59
N CYS A 109 16.29 5.95 -8.42
CA CYS A 109 15.32 5.27 -9.27
C CYS A 109 13.90 5.88 -9.20
N VAL A 110 13.47 6.37 -8.04
CA VAL A 110 12.16 7.00 -7.87
C VAL A 110 12.16 8.36 -8.57
N SER A 111 13.22 9.16 -8.40
CA SER A 111 13.32 10.48 -9.06
C SER A 111 13.30 10.37 -10.59
N VAL A 112 14.00 9.39 -11.16
CA VAL A 112 13.98 9.14 -12.62
C VAL A 112 12.57 8.78 -13.08
N LEU A 113 11.91 7.83 -12.40
CA LEU A 113 10.55 7.40 -12.76
C LEU A 113 9.53 8.53 -12.67
N VAL A 114 9.59 9.35 -11.60
CA VAL A 114 8.71 10.51 -11.46
C VAL A 114 8.91 11.45 -12.64
N ASN A 115 10.15 11.80 -12.98
CA ASN A 115 10.44 12.70 -14.10
C ASN A 115 9.97 12.13 -15.45
N GLU A 116 10.17 10.85 -15.73
CA GLU A 116 9.75 10.21 -16.99
C GLU A 116 8.22 10.18 -17.13
N LEU A 117 7.51 9.84 -16.06
CA LEU A 117 6.05 9.77 -16.06
C LEU A 117 5.41 11.15 -16.08
N SER A 118 6.00 12.14 -15.42
CA SER A 118 5.55 13.53 -15.46
C SER A 118 5.88 14.25 -16.77
N ALA A 119 6.91 13.80 -17.50
CA ALA A 119 7.29 14.36 -18.80
C ALA A 119 6.54 13.74 -19.99
N SER A 120 5.83 12.62 -19.78
CA SER A 120 5.01 12.05 -20.84
C SER A 120 3.85 13.00 -21.16
N PRO A 121 3.69 13.43 -22.43
CA PRO A 121 2.57 14.27 -22.80
C PRO A 121 1.28 13.51 -22.49
N THR A 122 0.41 14.16 -21.71
CA THR A 122 -0.96 13.73 -21.46
C THR A 122 -1.57 13.20 -22.74
N CYS A 123 -2.07 11.96 -22.74
CA CYS A 123 -2.94 11.47 -23.80
C CYS A 123 -4.08 12.47 -23.96
N SER A 124 -4.02 13.28 -25.02
CA SER A 124 -5.09 14.17 -25.40
C SER A 124 -6.32 13.31 -25.71
N THR A 125 -7.32 13.35 -24.84
CA THR A 125 -8.66 12.83 -25.11
C THR A 125 -9.40 13.75 -26.06
#